data_AF-A0A3D2HRL0-F1
#
_entry.id   AF-A0A3D2HRL0-F1
#
_cell.length_a   1.000
_cell.length_b   1.000
_cell.length_c   1.000
_cell.angle_alpha   90.00
_cell.angle_beta   90.00
_cell.angle_gamma   90.00
#
_symmetry.space_group_name_H-M   'P 1'
#
loop_
_entity.id
_entity.type
_entity.pdbx_description
1 polymer ?
#
loop_
_entity_poly.entity_id
_entity_poly.type
_entity_poly.pdbx_seq_one_letter_code
_entity_poly.pdbx_strand_id
1 'polypeptide(L)'
;MAFGVKIKSIKTKNSYSIESFYEAIKDKKFTAGEPSLTKHGAALIITFPPLDSQNQVWIVKSGFNKESNKFSVQKAEQAGLDNAAANAMINMASGGLFSFGSFVGKKAKQCEKLVEETAKELDEMGL
;
A
#
# COMPACT_ATOMS: atom_id res chain seq x y z
N MET A 1 -19.42 -13.70 8.86
CA MET A 1 -18.99 -12.91 7.68
C MET A 1 -17.88 -12.00 8.14
N ALA A 2 -16.61 -12.33 7.87
CA ALA A 2 -15.51 -11.45 8.26
C ALA A 2 -15.55 -10.23 7.33
N PHE A 3 -15.92 -9.06 7.86
CA PHE A 3 -15.61 -7.75 7.27
C PHE A 3 -14.09 -7.52 7.40
N GLY A 4 -13.34 -8.42 6.76
CA GLY A 4 -11.90 -8.51 6.79
C GLY A 4 -11.36 -7.42 5.89
N VAL A 5 -10.78 -6.42 6.52
CA VAL A 5 -9.99 -5.38 5.89
C VAL A 5 -9.08 -6.04 4.84
N LYS A 6 -9.27 -5.66 3.56
CA LYS A 6 -8.58 -6.31 2.46
C LYS A 6 -7.13 -5.84 2.41
N ILE A 7 -6.24 -6.64 2.98
CA ILE A 7 -4.81 -6.62 2.64
C ILE A 7 -4.58 -7.68 1.57
N LYS A 8 -3.93 -7.30 0.49
CA LYS A 8 -3.52 -8.20 -0.58
C LYS A 8 -2.01 -8.23 -0.66
N SER A 9 -1.44 -9.38 -0.29
CA SER A 9 -0.02 -9.63 -0.50
C SER A 9 0.21 -10.09 -1.94
N ILE A 10 1.05 -9.37 -2.66
CA ILE A 10 1.54 -9.73 -4.00
C ILE A 10 2.97 -10.24 -3.89
N LYS A 11 3.31 -11.25 -4.67
CA LYS A 11 4.65 -11.84 -4.69
C LYS A 11 5.24 -11.68 -6.07
N THR A 12 6.33 -10.93 -6.15
CA THR A 12 7.08 -10.76 -7.38
C THR A 12 8.05 -11.93 -7.58
N LYS A 13 8.39 -12.22 -8.83
CA LYS A 13 9.40 -13.22 -9.21
C LYS A 13 10.78 -12.77 -8.76
N ASN A 14 11.10 -11.51 -9.02
CA ASN A 14 12.35 -10.90 -8.57
C ASN A 14 12.17 -10.11 -7.27
N SER A 15 13.27 -9.93 -6.53
CA SER A 15 13.30 -9.03 -5.38
C SER A 15 13.49 -7.60 -5.88
N TYR A 16 12.64 -6.69 -5.42
CA TYR A 16 12.77 -5.27 -5.74
C TYR A 16 12.86 -4.43 -4.46
N SER A 17 13.59 -3.33 -4.55
CA SER A 17 13.47 -2.22 -3.59
C SER A 17 12.20 -1.43 -3.88
N ILE A 18 11.66 -0.70 -2.91
CA ILE A 18 10.45 0.14 -3.11
C ILE A 18 10.62 1.13 -4.26
N GLU A 19 11.81 1.73 -4.40
CA GLU A 19 12.11 2.66 -5.48
C GLU A 19 12.10 1.96 -6.84
N SER A 20 12.80 0.84 -6.98
CA SER A 20 12.84 0.09 -8.24
C SER A 20 11.48 -0.49 -8.61
N PHE A 21 10.72 -0.97 -7.61
CA PHE A 21 9.35 -1.43 -7.81
C PHE A 21 8.46 -0.27 -8.28
N TYR A 22 8.57 0.91 -7.65
CA TYR A 22 7.90 2.12 -8.09
C TYR A 22 8.25 2.46 -9.54
N GLU A 23 9.52 2.40 -9.94
CA GLU A 23 9.91 2.68 -11.32
C GLU A 23 9.36 1.69 -12.33
N ALA A 24 9.20 0.42 -11.95
CA ALA A 24 8.58 -0.58 -12.79
C ALA A 24 7.06 -0.35 -12.97
N ILE A 25 6.41 0.23 -11.96
CA ILE A 25 4.95 0.43 -11.96
C ILE A 25 4.52 1.86 -12.30
N LYS A 26 5.40 2.88 -12.20
CA LYS A 26 5.04 4.30 -12.37
C LYS A 26 4.49 4.66 -13.74
N ASP A 27 4.94 3.94 -14.77
CA ASP A 27 4.49 4.13 -16.15
C ASP A 27 3.16 3.39 -16.43
N LYS A 28 2.72 2.55 -15.49
CA LYS A 28 1.48 1.78 -15.62
C LYS A 28 0.30 2.58 -15.12
N LYS A 29 -0.79 2.51 -15.87
CA LYS A 29 -2.09 3.03 -15.44
C LYS A 29 -2.74 2.00 -14.53
N PHE A 30 -2.82 2.31 -13.25
CA PHE A 30 -3.64 1.57 -12.30
C PHE A 30 -5.01 2.19 -12.19
N THR A 31 -5.98 1.37 -11.83
CA THR A 31 -7.34 1.84 -11.55
C THR A 31 -7.37 2.75 -10.31
N ALA A 32 -6.43 2.57 -9.39
CA ALA A 32 -6.23 3.42 -8.21
C ALA A 32 -5.62 4.79 -8.54
N GLY A 33 -5.23 5.04 -9.79
CA GLY A 33 -4.56 6.26 -10.24
C GLY A 33 -3.05 6.10 -10.33
N GLU A 34 -2.33 7.21 -10.36
CA GLU A 34 -0.88 7.21 -10.51
C GLU A 34 -0.20 6.89 -9.17
N PRO A 35 0.66 5.86 -9.11
CA PRO A 35 1.45 5.62 -7.91
C PRO A 35 2.40 6.78 -7.69
N SER A 36 2.77 7.03 -6.44
CA SER A 36 3.72 8.06 -6.03
C SER A 36 4.60 7.54 -4.91
N LEU A 37 5.89 7.84 -4.98
CA LEU A 37 6.82 7.51 -3.91
C LEU A 37 6.62 8.48 -2.76
N THR A 38 6.21 7.99 -1.59
CA THR A 38 5.98 8.83 -0.42
C THR A 38 6.80 8.34 0.75
N LYS A 39 7.53 9.26 1.37
CA LYS A 39 8.25 8.98 2.61
C LYS A 39 7.27 9.03 3.77
N HIS A 40 7.08 7.88 4.43
CA HIS A 40 6.19 7.74 5.56
C HIS A 40 7.02 7.39 6.81
N GLY A 41 7.34 8.43 7.60
CA GLY A 41 8.30 8.32 8.70
C GLY A 41 9.71 8.02 8.20
N ALA A 42 10.29 6.91 8.67
CA ALA A 42 11.61 6.44 8.27
C ALA A 42 11.61 5.49 7.06
N ALA A 43 10.43 5.07 6.57
CA ALA A 43 10.29 4.14 5.46
C ALA A 43 9.80 4.85 4.18
N LEU A 44 10.24 4.37 3.03
CA LEU A 44 9.66 4.71 1.74
C LEU A 44 8.55 3.71 1.43
N ILE A 45 7.39 4.24 1.06
CA ILE A 45 6.22 3.46 0.62
C ILE A 45 5.72 4.04 -0.70
N ILE A 46 4.94 3.26 -1.43
CA ILE A 46 4.27 3.75 -2.63
C ILE A 46 2.82 4.03 -2.25
N THR A 47 2.32 5.20 -2.63
CA THR A 47 0.94 5.60 -2.34
C THR A 47 0.26 6.03 -3.62
N PHE A 48 -1.03 5.75 -3.71
CA PHE A 48 -1.89 6.20 -4.80
C PHE A 48 -2.64 7.47 -4.41
N PRO A 49 -3.24 8.21 -5.34
CA PRO A 49 -4.06 9.36 -5.01
C PRO A 49 -5.14 8.99 -3.98
N PRO A 50 -5.21 9.71 -2.84
CA PRO A 50 -6.19 9.44 -1.81
C PRO A 50 -7.60 9.80 -2.29
N LEU A 51 -8.57 8.92 -2.03
CA LEU A 51 -9.99 9.18 -2.26
C LEU A 51 -10.56 10.12 -1.19
N ASP A 52 -9.93 10.10 -0.02
CA ASP A 52 -10.26 10.88 1.17
C ASP A 52 -9.06 10.86 2.12
N SER A 53 -9.02 11.74 3.12
CA SER A 53 -7.95 11.77 4.13
C SER A 53 -7.75 10.44 4.85
N GLN A 54 -8.77 9.58 4.86
CA GLN A 54 -8.74 8.28 5.52
C GLN A 54 -8.75 7.07 4.56
N ASN A 55 -8.80 7.31 3.24
CA ASN A 55 -8.93 6.25 2.23
C ASN A 55 -7.90 6.45 1.12
N GLN A 56 -6.71 5.90 1.34
CA GLN A 56 -5.62 5.86 0.37
C GLN A 56 -5.14 4.42 0.18
N VAL A 57 -4.80 4.06 -1.06
CA VAL A 57 -4.17 2.76 -1.35
C VAL A 57 -2.66 2.92 -1.18
N TRP A 58 -2.05 2.06 -0.37
CA TRP A 58 -0.62 1.99 -0.17
C TRP A 58 -0.08 0.64 -0.63
N ILE A 59 1.15 0.66 -1.13
CA ILE A 59 1.96 -0.53 -1.33
C ILE A 59 3.15 -0.42 -0.39
N VAL A 60 3.22 -1.36 0.53
CA VAL A 60 4.32 -1.49 1.47
C VAL A 60 5.12 -2.73 1.14
N LYS A 61 6.43 -2.65 1.34
CA LYS A 61 7.29 -3.83 1.19
C LYS A 61 7.10 -4.74 2.40
N SER A 62 6.95 -6.03 2.15
CA SER A 62 6.89 -7.00 3.24
C SER A 62 8.30 -7.27 3.77
N GLY A 63 8.53 -6.96 5.06
CA GLY A 63 9.79 -7.20 5.76
C GLY A 63 10.76 -6.02 5.76
N PHE A 64 11.83 -6.12 6.58
CA PHE A 64 12.78 -5.04 6.86
C PHE A 64 14.00 -4.98 5.92
N ASN A 65 14.18 -5.95 5.01
CA ASN A 65 15.35 -5.99 4.11
C ASN A 65 15.36 -4.84 3.09
N LYS A 66 16.49 -4.51 2.47
CA LYS A 66 16.52 -3.50 1.38
C LYS A 66 15.65 -3.90 0.19
N GLU A 67 15.71 -5.18 -0.17
CA GLU A 67 14.97 -5.75 -1.29
C GLU A 67 14.00 -6.80 -0.76
N SER A 68 12.83 -6.91 -1.39
CA SER A 68 11.90 -8.01 -1.10
C SER A 68 11.10 -8.34 -2.33
N ASN A 69 10.72 -9.61 -2.42
CA ASN A 69 9.88 -10.13 -3.49
C ASN A 69 8.41 -10.26 -3.05
N LYS A 70 8.06 -9.63 -1.93
CA LYS A 70 6.70 -9.62 -1.38
C LYS A 70 6.33 -8.19 -1.04
N PHE A 71 5.22 -7.75 -1.58
CA PHE A 71 4.64 -6.44 -1.30
C PHE A 71 3.22 -6.63 -0.80
N SER A 72 2.76 -5.75 0.05
CA SER A 72 1.40 -5.75 0.57
C SER A 72 0.70 -4.50 0.08
N VAL A 73 -0.37 -4.68 -0.67
CA VAL A 73 -1.30 -3.62 -1.06
C VAL A 73 -2.38 -3.56 0.00
N GLN A 74 -2.56 -2.39 0.60
CA GLN A 74 -3.51 -2.19 1.68
C GLN A 74 -4.10 -0.80 1.66
N LYS A 75 -5.30 -0.67 2.23
CA LYS A 75 -5.90 0.63 2.50
C LYS A 75 -5.29 1.21 3.77
N ALA A 76 -4.94 2.48 3.72
CA ALA A 76 -4.47 3.26 4.86
C ALA A 76 -5.01 4.70 4.76
N GLU A 77 -4.73 5.50 5.78
CA GLU A 77 -4.98 6.93 5.76
C GLU A 77 -3.98 7.66 4.85
N GLN A 78 -4.14 8.96 4.66
CA GLN A 78 -3.25 9.73 3.81
C GLN A 78 -1.80 9.74 4.35
N ALA A 79 -0.84 9.32 3.52
CA ALA A 79 0.58 9.36 3.86
C ALA A 79 1.14 10.79 3.85
N GLY A 80 2.18 11.04 4.65
CA GLY A 80 2.87 12.33 4.70
C GLY A 80 2.35 13.28 5.79
N LEU A 81 1.44 12.83 6.65
CA LEU A 81 1.06 13.58 7.85
C LEU A 81 2.18 13.43 8.90
N ASP A 82 2.63 14.55 9.47
CA ASP A 82 3.78 14.66 10.40
C ASP A 82 3.69 13.70 11.62
N ASN A 83 2.47 13.35 12.03
CA ASN A 83 2.18 12.40 13.12
C ASN A 83 2.35 10.92 12.75
N ALA A 84 2.60 10.60 11.48
CA ALA A 84 2.56 9.23 11.01
C ALA A 84 3.85 8.45 11.25
N ALA A 85 4.99 9.12 11.51
CA ALA A 85 6.25 8.45 11.84
C ALA A 85 6.17 7.62 13.14
N ALA A 86 5.47 8.13 14.16
CA ALA A 86 5.25 7.43 15.42
C ALA A 86 4.33 6.20 15.23
N ASN A 87 3.25 6.35 14.47
CA ASN A 87 2.33 5.25 14.17
C ASN A 87 2.90 4.25 13.16
N ALA A 88 3.80 4.67 12.28
CA ALA A 88 4.43 3.83 11.27
C ALA A 88 5.43 2.84 11.87
N MET A 89 6.24 3.31 12.81
CA MET A 89 7.21 2.47 13.51
C MET A 89 6.51 1.44 14.41
N ILE A 90 5.41 1.84 15.07
CA ILE A 90 4.58 0.92 15.86
C ILE A 90 3.88 -0.11 14.95
N ASN A 91 3.32 0.31 13.80
CA ASN A 91 2.68 -0.61 12.85
C ASN A 91 3.66 -1.55 12.11
N MET A 92 4.88 -1.10 11.87
CA MET A 92 5.93 -1.92 11.28
C MET A 92 6.42 -3.00 12.26
N ALA A 93 6.53 -2.67 13.55
CA ALA A 93 6.88 -3.62 14.61
C ALA A 93 5.76 -4.61 14.93
N SER A 94 4.49 -4.22 14.74
CA SER A 94 3.32 -5.08 14.97
C SER A 94 2.86 -5.89 13.75
N GLY A 95 3.55 -5.82 12.61
CA GLY A 95 3.28 -6.69 11.46
C GLY A 95 2.42 -6.10 10.34
N GLY A 96 2.56 -4.81 10.03
CA GLY A 96 2.07 -4.22 8.77
C GLY A 96 0.65 -3.65 8.80
N LEU A 97 0.07 -3.44 9.98
CA LEU A 97 -1.32 -3.02 10.15
C LEU A 97 -1.51 -1.49 10.15
N PHE A 98 -0.94 -0.75 9.19
CA PHE A 98 -1.03 0.71 9.15
C PHE A 98 -2.50 1.19 9.14
N SER A 99 -2.96 1.68 10.29
CA SER A 99 -4.27 2.25 10.60
C SER A 99 -5.48 1.43 10.12
N PHE A 100 -5.71 0.30 10.80
CA PHE A 100 -6.96 -0.47 10.71
C PHE A 100 -8.08 0.17 11.55
N GLY A 101 -8.46 1.40 11.21
CA GLY A 101 -9.76 1.91 11.62
C GLY A 101 -10.84 1.15 10.87
N SER A 102 -11.91 0.72 11.55
CA SER A 102 -13.14 0.17 10.94
C SER A 102 -13.83 1.23 10.09
N PHE A 103 -13.23 1.59 8.95
CA PHE A 103 -13.81 2.52 8.00
C PHE A 103 -14.89 1.79 7.21
N VAL A 104 -16.12 1.87 7.73
CA VAL A 104 -17.33 1.39 7.05
C VAL A 104 -17.96 2.58 6.35
N GLY A 105 -17.95 2.56 5.02
CA GLY A 105 -18.53 3.62 4.20
C GLY A 105 -18.43 3.32 2.70
N LYS A 106 -19.16 4.09 1.86
CA LYS A 106 -19.12 3.93 0.40
C LYS A 106 -17.69 4.12 -0.16
N LYS A 107 -16.97 5.14 0.32
CA LYS A 107 -15.58 5.41 -0.07
C LYS A 107 -14.62 4.31 0.38
N ALA A 108 -14.82 3.74 1.57
CA ALA A 108 -14.03 2.62 2.05
C ALA A 108 -14.16 1.39 1.14
N LYS A 109 -15.39 1.04 0.73
CA LYS A 109 -15.62 -0.04 -0.24
C LYS A 109 -14.99 0.24 -1.60
N GLN A 110 -15.00 1.50 -2.05
CA GLN A 110 -14.30 1.87 -3.29
C GLN A 110 -12.80 1.70 -3.13
N CYS A 111 -12.21 2.17 -2.04
CA CYS A 111 -10.78 1.99 -1.78
C CYS A 111 -10.40 0.51 -1.65
N GLU A 112 -11.23 -0.31 -0.98
CA GLU A 112 -11.05 -1.77 -0.93
C GLU A 112 -11.07 -2.42 -2.32
N LYS A 113 -11.97 -1.98 -3.21
CA LYS A 113 -11.95 -2.44 -4.61
C LYS A 113 -10.66 -2.00 -5.31
N LEU A 114 -10.22 -0.76 -5.12
CA LEU A 114 -8.97 -0.27 -5.71
C LEU A 114 -7.75 -1.03 -5.21
N VAL A 115 -7.71 -1.41 -3.93
CA VAL A 115 -6.67 -2.31 -3.38
C VAL A 115 -6.68 -3.65 -4.11
N GLU A 116 -7.86 -4.24 -4.32
CA GLU A 116 -7.98 -5.52 -5.03
C GLU A 116 -7.59 -5.41 -6.50
N GLU A 117 -8.05 -4.38 -7.20
CA GLU A 117 -7.71 -4.18 -8.61
C GLU A 117 -6.21 -3.92 -8.75
N THR A 118 -5.65 -3.02 -7.94
CA THR A 118 -4.21 -2.73 -7.95
C THR A 118 -3.39 -3.98 -7.67
N ALA A 119 -3.76 -4.77 -6.66
CA ALA A 119 -3.05 -6.01 -6.36
C ALA A 119 -3.15 -7.02 -7.50
N LYS A 120 -4.31 -7.11 -8.16
CA LYS A 120 -4.50 -7.99 -9.29
C LYS A 120 -3.72 -7.52 -10.51
N GLU A 121 -3.75 -6.22 -10.81
CA GLU A 121 -2.96 -5.59 -11.88
C GLU A 121 -1.45 -5.84 -11.66
N LEU A 122 -0.97 -5.73 -10.42
CA LEU A 122 0.42 -6.04 -10.06
C LEU A 122 0.76 -7.53 -10.17
N ASP A 123 -0.16 -8.42 -9.77
CA ASP A 123 0.01 -9.87 -9.88
C ASP A 123 0.03 -10.32 -11.34
N GLU A 124 -0.88 -9.78 -12.17
CA GLU A 124 -0.94 -10.04 -13.62
C GLU A 124 0.31 -9.53 -14.35
N MET A 125 0.94 -8.45 -13.86
CA MET A 125 2.21 -7.97 -14.41
C MET A 125 3.36 -8.95 -14.15
N GLY A 126 3.27 -9.82 -13.14
CA GLY A 126 4.23 -10.88 -12.89
C GLY A 126 5.68 -10.42 -12.78
N LEU A 127 5.89 -9.18 -12.30
CA LEU A 127 7.19 -8.57 -11.94
C LEU A 127 7.99 -9.53 -11.06
#